data_AF-A0A3A5VUU4-F1
#
_entry.id   AF-A0A3A5VUU4-F1
#
_cell.length_a   1.000
_cell.length_b   1.000
_cell.length_c   1.000
_cell.angle_alpha   90.00
_cell.angle_beta   90.00
_cell.angle_gamma   90.00
#
_symmetry.space_group_name_H-M   'P 1'
#
loop_
_entity.id
_entity.type
_entity.pdbx_description
1 polymer ?
#
loop_
_entity_poly.entity_id
_entity_poly.type
_entity_poly.pdbx_seq_one_letter_code
_entity_poly.pdbx_strand_id
1 'polypeptide(L)'
;MIFNNKTKPWPKIDSCNEVQEFIDNMCHQHAVPSINVIIKSPSWVEWFAGPGVSACAFWPHEGEEDAGFGRYIVFDGQTCRISGKERTVPIKVESVRLVVERIHTVIHEFIHHYFHHHHGVNTDDHGPLFRAIEKKMNAEYGIYYVYSTNGYAKMFHNFWGKPFGKRRPTPEERGWNER
;
A
#
# COMPACT_ATOMS: atom_id res chain seq x y z
N MET A 1 18.16 5.86 23.70
CA MET A 1 17.95 6.46 22.37
C MET A 1 16.64 7.20 22.39
N ILE A 2 16.67 8.52 22.21
CA ILE A 2 15.48 9.36 22.12
C ILE A 2 15.06 9.30 20.65
N PHE A 3 14.06 8.47 20.33
CA PHE A 3 13.48 8.44 19.00
C PHE A 3 12.68 9.73 18.79
N ASN A 4 13.07 10.52 17.81
CA ASN A 4 12.42 11.78 17.47
C ASN A 4 10.99 11.46 16.98
N ASN A 5 10.00 11.69 17.83
CA ASN A 5 8.57 11.39 17.65
C ASN A 5 7.90 12.33 16.63
N LYS A 6 8.14 12.14 15.34
CA LYS A 6 7.23 12.64 14.31
C LYS A 6 6.93 11.55 13.28
N THR A 7 6.17 10.54 13.73
CA THR A 7 5.46 9.65 12.81
C THR A 7 4.50 10.48 11.96
N LYS A 8 4.46 10.21 10.66
CA LYS A 8 3.46 10.78 9.75
C LYS A 8 2.05 10.35 10.21
N PRO A 9 1.04 11.22 10.08
CA PRO A 9 -0.34 10.78 10.23
C PRO A 9 -0.63 9.69 9.21
N TRP A 10 -1.51 8.75 9.57
CA TRP A 10 -1.94 7.72 8.64
C TRP A 10 -2.69 8.36 7.46
N PRO A 11 -2.39 7.94 6.23
CA PRO A 11 -3.15 8.40 5.08
C PRO A 11 -4.58 7.90 5.21
N LYS A 12 -5.53 8.75 4.82
CA LYS A 12 -6.88 8.29 4.52
C LYS A 12 -6.75 7.42 3.27
N ILE A 13 -7.21 6.17 3.32
CA ILE A 13 -7.12 5.20 2.20
C ILE A 13 -8.40 4.39 2.08
N ASP A 14 -9.54 5.02 2.30
CA ASP A 14 -10.82 4.34 2.43
C ASP A 14 -11.55 4.21 1.10
N SER A 15 -11.05 4.92 0.11
CA SER A 15 -11.50 4.97 -1.28
C SER A 15 -10.31 4.87 -2.24
N CYS A 16 -10.59 4.60 -3.51
CA CYS A 16 -9.50 4.46 -4.49
C CYS A 16 -8.86 5.79 -4.89
N ASN A 17 -9.60 6.90 -4.79
CA ASN A 17 -9.00 8.23 -4.97
C ASN A 17 -8.01 8.54 -3.85
N GLU A 18 -8.33 8.18 -2.62
CA GLU A 18 -7.44 8.36 -1.47
C GLU A 18 -6.20 7.45 -1.53
N VAL A 19 -6.36 6.23 -2.03
CA VAL A 19 -5.22 5.35 -2.34
C VAL A 19 -4.35 5.95 -3.46
N GLN A 20 -4.95 6.50 -4.52
CA GLN A 20 -4.24 7.20 -5.59
C GLN A 20 -3.48 8.42 -5.05
N GLU A 21 -4.12 9.29 -4.27
CA GLU A 21 -3.49 10.45 -3.62
C GLU A 21 -2.33 10.03 -2.72
N PHE A 22 -2.47 8.92 -1.99
CA PHE A 22 -1.38 8.39 -1.17
C PHE A 22 -0.20 7.95 -2.03
N ILE A 23 -0.44 7.23 -3.13
CA ILE A 23 0.60 6.82 -4.08
C ILE A 23 1.25 8.03 -4.76
N ASP A 24 0.47 9.02 -5.20
CA ASP A 24 0.99 10.23 -5.85
C ASP A 24 1.94 10.99 -4.91
N ASN A 25 1.57 11.09 -3.63
CA ASN A 25 2.44 11.67 -2.60
C ASN A 25 3.73 10.88 -2.41
N MET A 26 3.67 9.54 -2.43
CA MET A 26 4.89 8.71 -2.37
C MET A 26 5.76 8.86 -3.62
N CYS A 27 5.15 8.90 -4.81
CA CYS A 27 5.85 9.14 -6.07
C CYS A 27 6.62 10.47 -6.03
N HIS A 28 5.98 11.54 -5.56
CA HIS A 28 6.63 12.84 -5.38
C HIS A 28 7.78 12.77 -4.35
N GLN A 29 7.54 12.18 -3.19
CA GLN A 29 8.53 12.11 -2.10
C GLN A 29 9.77 11.29 -2.45
N HIS A 30 9.62 10.26 -3.27
CA HIS A 30 10.70 9.31 -3.61
C HIS A 30 11.17 9.42 -5.07
N ALA A 31 10.76 10.47 -5.78
CA ALA A 31 11.10 10.73 -7.18
C ALA A 31 10.84 9.50 -8.08
N VAL A 32 9.67 8.89 -7.94
CA VAL A 32 9.18 7.80 -8.81
C VAL A 32 8.16 8.39 -9.79
N PRO A 33 8.16 8.00 -11.08
CA PRO A 33 7.15 8.44 -12.04
C PRO A 33 5.73 8.11 -11.57
N SER A 34 4.73 8.82 -12.10
CA SER A 34 3.32 8.58 -11.75
C SER A 34 2.92 7.11 -11.92
N ILE A 35 2.21 6.59 -10.91
CA ILE A 35 1.69 5.22 -10.88
C ILE A 35 0.17 5.32 -10.78
N ASN A 36 -0.54 4.63 -11.66
CA ASN A 36 -1.99 4.61 -11.69
C ASN A 36 -2.55 3.45 -10.87
N VAL A 37 -3.63 3.69 -10.13
CA VAL A 37 -4.37 2.64 -9.40
C VAL A 37 -5.44 2.04 -10.30
N ILE A 38 -5.42 0.71 -10.47
CA ILE A 38 -6.48 -0.04 -11.16
C ILE A 38 -7.11 -1.03 -10.20
N ILE A 39 -8.44 -1.17 -10.25
CA ILE A 39 -9.16 -2.18 -9.47
C ILE A 39 -9.64 -3.30 -10.37
N LYS A 40 -9.44 -4.53 -9.91
CA LYS A 40 -9.88 -5.76 -10.59
C LYS A 40 -10.61 -6.68 -9.64
N SER A 41 -11.31 -7.69 -10.17
CA SER A 41 -11.92 -8.71 -9.32
C SER A 41 -10.83 -9.53 -8.61
N PRO A 42 -11.09 -10.08 -7.41
CA PRO A 42 -10.15 -10.98 -6.74
C PRO A 42 -9.68 -12.12 -7.67
N SER A 43 -10.61 -12.72 -8.43
CA SER A 43 -10.30 -13.76 -9.40
C SER A 43 -9.33 -13.33 -10.51
N TRP A 44 -9.39 -12.07 -10.93
CA TRP A 44 -8.47 -11.53 -11.93
C TRP A 44 -7.09 -11.31 -11.33
N VAL A 45 -7.02 -10.74 -10.12
CA VAL A 45 -5.74 -10.50 -9.43
C VAL A 45 -5.06 -11.84 -9.13
N GLU A 46 -5.79 -12.84 -8.63
CA GLU A 46 -5.23 -14.17 -8.38
C GLU A 46 -4.78 -14.89 -9.66
N TRP A 47 -5.54 -14.75 -10.76
CA TRP A 47 -5.14 -15.29 -12.06
C TRP A 47 -3.83 -14.64 -12.57
N PHE A 48 -3.67 -13.33 -12.34
CA PHE A 48 -2.55 -12.56 -12.87
C PHE A 48 -1.29 -12.69 -12.00
N ALA A 49 -1.42 -12.51 -10.69
CA ALA A 49 -0.31 -12.40 -9.73
C ALA A 49 -0.12 -13.64 -8.86
N GLY A 50 -1.04 -14.60 -8.91
CA GLY A 50 -0.97 -15.88 -8.22
C GLY A 50 -2.01 -16.04 -7.09
N PRO A 51 -2.25 -17.30 -6.65
CA PRO A 51 -3.29 -17.60 -5.67
C PRO A 51 -3.11 -16.85 -4.34
N GLY A 52 -4.19 -16.25 -3.84
CA GLY A 52 -4.22 -15.52 -2.56
C GLY A 52 -3.60 -14.12 -2.58
N VAL A 53 -3.22 -13.61 -3.76
CA VAL A 53 -2.71 -12.24 -3.92
C VAL A 53 -3.87 -11.25 -4.03
N SER A 54 -3.80 -10.16 -3.26
CA SER A 54 -4.82 -9.11 -3.21
C SER A 54 -4.40 -7.79 -3.88
N ALA A 55 -3.13 -7.65 -4.24
CA ALA A 55 -2.61 -6.52 -4.98
C ALA A 55 -1.35 -6.92 -5.76
N CYS A 56 -1.03 -6.19 -6.83
CA CYS A 56 0.24 -6.37 -7.54
C CYS A 56 0.70 -5.10 -8.24
N ALA A 57 2.01 -4.88 -8.25
CA ALA A 57 2.67 -3.92 -9.11
C ALA A 57 2.86 -4.48 -10.52
N PHE A 58 2.55 -3.66 -11.52
CA PHE A 58 2.68 -4.02 -12.93
C PHE A 58 3.19 -2.85 -13.76
N TRP A 59 4.09 -3.13 -14.70
CA TRP A 59 4.60 -2.20 -15.69
C TRP A 59 4.76 -2.95 -17.03
N PRO A 60 4.09 -2.51 -18.11
CA PRO A 60 4.27 -3.10 -19.43
C PRO A 60 5.70 -2.88 -19.94
N HIS A 61 6.20 -3.80 -20.77
CA HIS A 61 7.51 -3.63 -21.40
C HIS A 61 7.47 -2.58 -22.51
N GLU A 62 8.58 -1.86 -22.72
CA GLU A 62 8.73 -0.96 -23.87
C GLU A 62 8.58 -1.78 -25.17
N GLY A 63 7.61 -1.41 -26.00
CA GLY A 63 7.31 -2.09 -27.26
C GLY A 63 6.10 -3.04 -27.24
N GLU A 64 5.49 -3.27 -26.07
CA GLU A 64 4.17 -3.92 -25.99
C GLU A 64 3.07 -2.93 -26.41
N GLU A 65 1.93 -3.45 -26.90
CA GLU A 65 0.76 -2.64 -27.25
C GLU A 65 0.32 -1.74 -26.09
N ASP A 66 0.57 -2.21 -24.87
CA ASP A 66 0.25 -1.52 -23.63
C ASP A 66 1.40 -0.64 -23.08
N ALA A 67 2.53 -0.48 -23.80
CA ALA A 67 3.68 0.32 -23.32
C ALA A 67 3.32 1.78 -22.98
N GLY A 68 2.32 2.35 -23.65
CA GLY A 68 1.81 3.69 -23.39
C GLY A 68 0.89 3.81 -22.17
N PHE A 69 0.46 2.69 -21.58
CA PHE A 69 -0.48 2.66 -20.45
C PHE A 69 0.21 3.05 -19.13
N GLY A 70 1.52 2.80 -19.01
CA GLY A 70 2.33 3.30 -17.89
C GLY A 70 2.42 2.35 -16.70
N ARG A 71 2.71 2.90 -15.51
CA ARG A 71 2.96 2.12 -14.29
C ARG A 71 1.66 1.94 -13.50
N TYR A 72 1.43 0.75 -12.98
CA TYR A 72 0.18 0.40 -12.29
C TYR A 72 0.40 -0.30 -10.96
N ILE A 73 -0.45 0.02 -9.99
CA ILE A 73 -0.72 -0.88 -8.86
C ILE A 73 -2.16 -1.34 -8.98
N VAL A 74 -2.33 -2.65 -9.10
CA VAL A 74 -3.65 -3.29 -9.14
C VAL A 74 -4.02 -3.70 -7.72
N PHE A 75 -5.24 -3.39 -7.28
CA PHE A 75 -5.82 -3.97 -6.05
C PHE A 75 -7.06 -4.77 -6.39
N ASP A 76 -7.32 -5.80 -5.59
CA ASP A 76 -8.60 -6.47 -5.63
C ASP A 76 -9.72 -5.53 -5.12
N GLY A 77 -10.93 -5.75 -5.63
CA GLY A 77 -12.11 -4.96 -5.26
C GLY A 77 -12.49 -5.01 -3.77
N GLN A 78 -11.84 -5.84 -2.97
CA GLN A 78 -12.02 -5.90 -1.52
C GLN A 78 -11.08 -4.95 -0.78
N THR A 79 -9.85 -4.82 -1.28
CA THR A 79 -8.78 -3.96 -0.77
C THR A 79 -8.97 -2.51 -1.20
N CYS A 80 -9.64 -2.28 -2.34
CA CYS A 80 -10.11 -0.98 -2.80
C CYS A 80 -11.40 -1.13 -3.62
N ARG A 81 -12.54 -0.61 -3.17
CA ARG A 81 -13.83 -0.82 -3.85
C ARG A 81 -14.00 0.12 -5.04
N ILE A 82 -14.36 -0.44 -6.20
CA ILE A 82 -14.99 0.28 -7.31
C ILE A 82 -16.22 -0.49 -7.76
N SER A 83 -17.39 0.15 -7.68
CA SER A 83 -18.40 -0.01 -8.73
C SER A 83 -18.92 1.37 -9.12
N GLY A 84 -18.51 1.90 -10.27
CA GLY A 84 -19.02 3.16 -10.86
C GLY A 84 -19.17 4.34 -9.88
N LYS A 85 -20.40 4.56 -9.38
CA LYS A 85 -20.79 5.58 -8.38
C LYS A 85 -20.14 5.40 -6.99
N GLU A 86 -19.40 4.31 -6.78
CA GLU A 86 -18.91 3.86 -5.48
C GLU A 86 -17.40 4.04 -5.29
N ARG A 87 -16.67 4.66 -6.24
CA ARG A 87 -15.24 5.03 -6.04
C ARG A 87 -15.02 5.88 -4.79
N THR A 88 -16.07 6.55 -4.31
CA THR A 88 -16.09 7.41 -3.13
C THR A 88 -16.77 6.77 -1.92
N VAL A 89 -17.28 5.53 -2.04
CA VAL A 89 -17.93 4.84 -0.92
C VAL A 89 -16.83 4.25 -0.05
N PRO A 90 -16.67 4.73 1.19
CA PRO A 90 -15.61 4.26 2.06
C PRO A 90 -15.76 2.77 2.34
N ILE A 91 -14.67 2.01 2.24
CA ILE A 91 -14.64 0.64 2.76
C ILE A 91 -14.92 0.70 4.27
N LYS A 92 -15.85 -0.15 4.72
CA LYS A 92 -16.15 -0.29 6.14
C LYS A 92 -14.95 -0.89 6.85
N VAL A 93 -14.13 -0.02 7.43
CA VAL A 93 -12.99 -0.42 8.25
C VAL A 93 -13.48 -0.69 9.66
N GLU A 94 -13.44 -1.96 10.04
CA GLU A 94 -13.96 -2.41 11.34
C GLU A 94 -12.87 -2.53 12.41
N SER A 95 -11.59 -2.47 12.02
CA SER A 95 -10.45 -2.59 12.92
C SER A 95 -9.23 -1.78 12.46
N VAL A 96 -8.38 -1.45 13.42
CA VAL A 96 -7.06 -0.82 13.20
C VAL A 96 -6.18 -1.69 12.32
N ARG A 97 -6.23 -3.01 12.55
CA ARG A 97 -5.45 -3.99 11.79
C ARG A 97 -5.70 -3.89 10.29
N LEU A 98 -6.96 -3.72 9.89
CA LEU A 98 -7.30 -3.58 8.48
C LEU A 98 -6.74 -2.29 7.85
N VAL A 99 -6.68 -1.19 8.60
CA VAL A 99 -6.06 0.05 8.10
C VAL A 99 -4.57 -0.17 7.85
N VAL A 100 -3.89 -0.75 8.83
CA VAL A 100 -2.45 -1.03 8.77
C VAL A 100 -2.14 -1.98 7.62
N GLU A 101 -2.88 -3.07 7.49
CA GLU A 101 -2.70 -4.02 6.38
C GLU A 101 -2.83 -3.30 5.04
N ARG A 102 -3.80 -2.40 4.89
CA ARG A 102 -3.98 -1.64 3.63
C ARG A 102 -2.87 -0.62 3.38
N ILE A 103 -2.44 0.14 4.39
CA ILE A 103 -1.29 1.06 4.25
C ILE A 103 -0.05 0.26 3.86
N HIS A 104 0.19 -0.85 4.54
CA HIS A 104 1.31 -1.75 4.29
C HIS A 104 1.26 -2.29 2.85
N THR A 105 0.12 -2.80 2.37
CA THR A 105 -0.03 -3.29 0.99
C THR A 105 0.27 -2.17 -0.02
N VAL A 106 -0.24 -0.96 0.17
CA VAL A 106 0.06 0.16 -0.74
C VAL A 106 1.56 0.47 -0.76
N ILE A 107 2.22 0.48 0.41
CA ILE A 107 3.67 0.68 0.51
C ILE A 107 4.43 -0.49 -0.15
N HIS A 108 3.99 -1.73 0.06
CA HIS A 108 4.60 -2.94 -0.53
C HIS A 108 4.65 -2.84 -2.05
N GLU A 109 3.50 -2.60 -2.68
CA GLU A 109 3.41 -2.50 -4.13
C GLU A 109 4.16 -1.27 -4.68
N PHE A 110 4.16 -0.15 -3.94
CA PHE A 110 4.95 1.02 -4.32
C PHE A 110 6.45 0.71 -4.36
N ILE A 111 6.96 -0.12 -3.44
CA ILE A 111 8.37 -0.43 -3.38
C ILE A 111 8.83 -1.23 -4.60
N HIS A 112 7.99 -2.13 -5.14
CA HIS A 112 8.29 -2.78 -6.43
C HIS A 112 8.58 -1.75 -7.53
N HIS A 113 7.75 -0.70 -7.64
CA HIS A 113 7.98 0.40 -8.59
C HIS A 113 9.22 1.24 -8.26
N TYR A 114 9.48 1.50 -6.98
CA TYR A 114 10.69 2.21 -6.54
C TYR A 114 11.96 1.48 -6.99
N PHE A 115 12.04 0.16 -6.77
CA PHE A 115 13.20 -0.63 -7.18
C PHE A 115 13.32 -0.74 -8.69
N HIS A 116 12.21 -0.99 -9.38
CA HIS A 116 12.22 -1.04 -10.84
C HIS A 116 12.72 0.29 -11.43
N HIS A 117 12.29 1.43 -10.89
CA HIS A 117 12.70 2.75 -11.38
C HIS A 117 14.16 3.10 -11.07
N HIS A 118 14.59 2.97 -9.81
CA HIS A 118 15.91 3.46 -9.37
C HIS A 118 17.04 2.46 -9.61
N HIS A 119 16.72 1.17 -9.77
CA HIS A 119 17.70 0.10 -9.85
C HIS A 119 17.52 -0.81 -11.07
N GLY A 120 16.42 -0.70 -11.82
CA GLY A 120 16.16 -1.55 -12.99
C GLY A 120 16.00 -3.03 -12.63
N VAL A 121 15.68 -3.34 -11.37
CA VAL A 121 15.55 -4.72 -10.87
C VAL A 121 14.11 -5.05 -10.59
N ASN A 122 13.73 -6.28 -10.95
CA ASN A 122 12.49 -6.88 -10.46
C ASN A 122 12.74 -7.48 -9.06
N THR A 123 11.80 -7.27 -8.13
CA THR A 123 11.92 -7.65 -6.71
C THR A 123 10.87 -8.65 -6.25
N ASP A 124 10.46 -9.57 -7.12
CA ASP A 124 9.46 -10.62 -6.83
C ASP A 124 9.81 -11.49 -5.62
N ASP A 125 11.11 -11.74 -5.36
CA ASP A 125 11.57 -12.55 -4.22
C ASP A 125 11.69 -11.77 -2.90
N HIS A 126 11.38 -10.47 -2.91
CA HIS A 126 11.44 -9.57 -1.76
C HIS A 126 12.77 -9.71 -0.96
N GLY A 127 13.91 -9.50 -1.63
CA GLY A 127 15.24 -9.67 -1.03
C GLY A 127 15.53 -8.74 0.18
N PRO A 128 16.69 -8.90 0.85
CA PRO A 128 17.00 -8.16 2.09
C PRO A 128 16.90 -6.63 1.97
N LEU A 129 17.28 -6.07 0.82
CA LEU A 129 17.21 -4.64 0.56
C LEU A 129 15.76 -4.16 0.41
N PHE A 130 14.92 -4.92 -0.29
CA PHE A 130 13.47 -4.67 -0.39
C PHE A 130 12.86 -4.61 1.01
N ARG A 131 13.13 -5.63 1.83
CA ARG A 131 12.62 -5.73 3.20
C ARG A 131 13.10 -4.59 4.10
N ALA A 132 14.33 -4.13 3.92
CA ALA A 132 14.87 -3.00 4.67
C ALA A 132 14.14 -1.69 4.33
N ILE A 133 13.88 -1.44 3.04
CA ILE A 133 13.13 -0.26 2.59
C ILE A 133 11.67 -0.36 3.05
N GLU A 134 11.05 -1.53 2.93
CA GLU A 134 9.67 -1.76 3.35
C GLU A 134 9.47 -1.47 4.84
N LYS A 135 10.36 -1.98 5.69
CA LYS A 135 10.36 -1.66 7.12
C LYS A 135 10.57 -0.17 7.38
N LYS A 136 11.50 0.46 6.67
CA LYS A 136 11.79 1.90 6.83
C LYS A 136 10.57 2.75 6.47
N MET A 137 9.94 2.52 5.32
CA MET A 137 8.77 3.29 4.88
C MET A 137 7.55 3.05 5.78
N ASN A 138 7.29 1.80 6.19
CA ASN A 138 6.20 1.49 7.14
C ASN A 138 6.44 2.18 8.51
N ALA A 139 7.68 2.23 8.99
CA ALA A 139 8.02 2.88 10.25
C ALA A 139 7.76 4.40 10.25
N GLU A 140 7.77 5.07 9.10
CA GLU A 140 7.37 6.48 8.99
C GLU A 140 5.92 6.71 9.41
N TYR A 141 5.06 5.70 9.24
CA TYR A 141 3.67 5.68 9.68
C TYR A 141 3.49 4.96 11.02
N GLY A 142 4.58 4.61 11.72
CA GLY A 142 4.51 3.87 12.98
C GLY A 142 4.03 2.42 12.82
N ILE A 143 4.13 1.85 11.62
CA ILE A 143 3.74 0.47 11.32
C ILE A 143 4.99 -0.43 11.44
N TYR A 144 4.90 -1.44 12.31
CA TYR A 144 5.94 -2.43 12.52
C TYR A 144 5.35 -3.84 12.42
N TYR A 145 6.11 -4.77 11.86
CA TYR A 145 5.65 -6.13 11.59
C TYR A 145 6.84 -7.09 11.49
N VAL A 146 6.54 -8.38 11.61
CA VAL A 146 7.45 -9.46 11.26
C VAL A 146 6.93 -10.25 10.07
N TYR A 147 7.86 -10.61 9.18
CA TYR A 147 7.61 -11.57 8.12
C TYR A 147 7.40 -12.95 8.73
N SER A 148 6.45 -13.70 8.18
CA SER A 148 6.34 -15.12 8.48
C SER A 148 7.28 -15.94 7.60
N THR A 149 7.35 -17.24 7.88
CA THR A 149 8.25 -18.17 7.21
C THR A 149 8.01 -18.30 5.70
N ASN A 150 6.84 -17.89 5.21
CA ASN A 150 6.51 -17.85 3.78
C ASN A 150 6.92 -16.52 3.09
N GLY A 151 7.64 -15.64 3.78
CA GLY A 151 8.11 -14.37 3.21
C GLY A 151 7.10 -13.21 3.31
N TYR A 152 5.83 -13.46 3.62
CA TYR A 152 4.80 -12.43 3.73
C TYR A 152 4.71 -11.84 5.14
N ALA A 153 4.41 -10.54 5.24
CA ALA A 153 4.09 -9.88 6.50
C ALA A 153 2.82 -10.51 7.11
N LYS A 154 2.92 -11.09 8.31
CA LYS A 154 1.80 -11.83 8.93
C LYS A 154 1.45 -11.35 10.32
N MET A 155 2.41 -10.79 11.05
CA MET A 155 2.20 -10.30 12.41
C MET A 155 2.57 -8.83 12.46
N PHE A 156 1.58 -7.97 12.24
CA PHE A 156 1.67 -6.54 12.52
C PHE A 156 1.59 -6.37 14.04
N HIS A 157 2.64 -5.81 14.64
CA HIS A 157 2.75 -5.63 16.08
C HIS A 157 3.35 -4.25 16.36
N ASN A 158 3.07 -3.69 17.54
CA ASN A 158 3.70 -2.45 17.99
C ASN A 158 3.43 -1.25 17.07
N PHE A 159 2.18 -0.76 17.00
CA PHE A 159 1.80 0.49 16.33
C PHE A 159 2.30 1.71 17.13
N TRP A 160 3.61 1.98 17.09
CA TRP A 160 4.18 3.18 17.73
C TRP A 160 3.95 4.38 16.83
N GLY A 161 2.70 4.83 16.81
CA GLY A 161 2.12 5.95 16.06
C GLY A 161 0.63 5.99 16.36
N LYS A 162 0.26 6.65 17.48
CA LYS A 162 -1.02 6.55 18.24
C LYS A 162 -1.46 5.11 18.60
N PRO A 163 -1.38 4.71 19.89
CA PRO A 163 -1.74 3.38 20.33
C PRO A 163 -3.26 3.28 20.44
N PHE A 164 -3.90 2.75 19.41
CA PHE A 164 -5.22 2.20 19.59
C PHE A 164 -5.05 0.87 20.29
N GLY A 165 -5.54 0.75 21.52
CA GLY A 165 -5.78 -0.55 22.12
C GLY A 165 -6.80 -1.36 21.31
N LYS A 166 -7.61 -2.19 21.96
CA LYS A 166 -8.64 -3.00 21.27
C LYS A 166 -9.81 -2.19 20.68
N ARG A 167 -9.73 -0.85 20.60
CA ARG A 167 -10.82 0.03 20.16
C ARG A 167 -10.76 0.27 18.64
N ARG A 168 -11.92 0.59 18.05
CA ARG A 168 -12.01 1.01 16.65
C ARG A 168 -11.26 2.34 16.41
N PRO A 169 -10.77 2.58 15.18
CA PRO A 169 -10.10 3.84 14.89
C PRO A 169 -11.06 5.04 14.93
N THR A 170 -10.66 6.21 15.46
CA THR A 170 -11.47 7.44 15.32
C THR A 170 -11.23 8.13 13.96
N PRO A 171 -12.13 9.03 13.51
CA PRO A 171 -11.95 9.84 12.31
C PRO A 171 -10.59 10.54 12.23
N GLU A 172 -10.23 11.26 13.29
CA GLU A 172 -9.00 12.05 13.37
C GLU A 172 -7.74 11.19 13.18
N GLU A 173 -7.79 9.95 13.67
CA GLU A 173 -6.68 9.01 13.57
C GLU A 173 -6.64 8.26 12.22
N ARG A 174 -7.69 8.36 11.42
CA ARG A 174 -7.71 7.96 9.99
C ARG A 174 -7.37 9.12 9.06
N GLY A 175 -6.94 10.27 9.62
CA GLY A 175 -6.71 11.49 8.84
C GLY A 175 -8.00 12.12 8.31
N TRP A 176 -9.17 11.77 8.87
CA TRP A 176 -10.43 12.46 8.58
C TRP A 176 -10.45 13.73 9.43
N ASN A 177 -10.00 14.85 8.88
CA ASN A 177 -10.24 16.13 9.54
C ASN A 177 -11.76 16.34 9.59
N GLU A 178 -12.33 16.43 10.79
CA GLU A 178 -13.64 17.05 10.96
C GLU A 178 -13.48 18.50 10.47
N ARG A 179 -14.25 18.86 9.44
CA ARG A 179 -14.43 20.27 9.08
C ARG A 179 -15.36 20.91 10.08
#